data_AF-A0ABD0QJM0-F1
#
_entry.id   AF-A0ABD0QJM0-F1
#
_cell.length_a   1.000
_cell.length_b   1.000
_cell.length_c   1.000
_cell.angle_alpha   90.00
_cell.angle_beta   90.00
_cell.angle_gamma   90.00
#
_symmetry.space_group_name_H-M   'P 1'
#
loop_
_entity.id
_entity.type
_entity.pdbx_description
1 polymer ?
#
loop_
_entity_poly.entity_id
_entity_poly.type
_entity_poly.pdbx_seq_one_letter_code
_entity_poly.pdbx_strand_id
1 'polypeptide(L)'
;ENFTETLYRYDDDGYQSYCTVCCAGLEVILCGNASCCRCFCKDCLNVLVGPGTFDNLKEVDPWSCYICLPSKCYGVLKLRPDWSVRVQEYFANNSAFEF
;
A
#
# COMPACT_ATOMS: atom_id res chain seq x y z
N GLU A 1 -5.57 -12.63 -9.73
CA GLU A 1 -6.45 -13.26 -8.74
C GLU A 1 -6.30 -12.59 -7.37
N ASN A 2 -5.14 -12.66 -6.71
CA ASN A 2 -4.95 -12.11 -5.35
C ASN A 2 -5.27 -10.59 -5.18
N PHE A 3 -4.89 -9.72 -6.13
CA PHE A 3 -5.08 -8.26 -5.97
C PHE A 3 -6.56 -7.82 -5.87
N THR A 4 -7.46 -8.46 -6.64
CA THR A 4 -8.89 -8.09 -6.67
C THR A 4 -9.59 -8.42 -5.33
N GLU A 5 -9.19 -9.52 -4.70
CA GLU A 5 -9.80 -10.01 -3.46
C GLU A 5 -9.28 -9.29 -2.21
N THR A 6 -8.05 -8.78 -2.27
CA THR A 6 -7.32 -8.26 -1.10
C THR A 6 -7.30 -6.75 -1.00
N LEU A 7 -7.38 -6.01 -2.12
CA LEU A 7 -7.19 -4.56 -2.12
C LEU A 7 -8.22 -3.81 -1.24
N TYR A 8 -9.46 -4.29 -1.19
CA TYR A 8 -10.54 -3.68 -0.42
C TYR A 8 -10.86 -4.44 0.87
N ARG A 9 -9.96 -5.34 1.31
CA ARG A 9 -10.12 -6.05 2.58
C ARG A 9 -9.52 -5.21 3.70
N TYR A 10 -10.31 -5.00 4.75
CA TYR A 10 -9.94 -4.21 5.92
C TYR A 10 -10.09 -5.06 7.18
N ASP A 11 -9.20 -4.81 8.13
CA ASP A 11 -9.27 -5.37 9.47
C ASP A 11 -10.16 -4.50 10.38
N ASP A 12 -10.44 -5.00 11.59
CA ASP A 12 -11.33 -4.34 12.56
C ASP A 12 -10.80 -2.97 13.04
N ASP A 13 -9.51 -2.70 12.83
CA ASP A 13 -8.88 -1.41 13.12
C ASP A 13 -9.12 -0.33 12.04
N GLY A 14 -9.78 -0.70 10.94
CA GLY A 14 -10.09 0.18 9.81
C GLY A 14 -8.94 0.36 8.82
N TYR A 15 -7.84 -0.36 8.94
CA TYR A 15 -6.74 -0.40 7.97
C TYR A 15 -6.89 -1.58 7.00
N GLN A 16 -6.24 -1.48 5.85
CA GLN A 16 -6.16 -2.59 4.89
C GLN A 16 -5.49 -3.81 5.55
N SER A 17 -6.11 -4.98 5.39
CA SER A 17 -5.62 -6.24 5.96
C SER A 17 -4.27 -6.68 5.41
N TYR A 18 -3.87 -6.15 4.24
CA TYR A 18 -2.66 -6.57 3.54
C TYR A 18 -1.87 -5.37 3.02
N CYS A 19 -0.57 -5.59 2.84
CA CYS A 19 0.32 -4.59 2.28
C CYS A 19 -0.18 -4.07 0.92
N THR A 20 -0.21 -2.76 0.76
CA THR A 20 -0.62 -2.08 -0.48
C THR A 20 0.23 -2.47 -1.71
N VAL A 21 1.45 -2.99 -1.51
CA VAL A 21 2.36 -3.35 -2.62
C VAL A 21 2.18 -4.79 -3.06
N CYS A 22 2.17 -5.73 -2.13
CA CYS A 22 2.23 -7.17 -2.45
C CYS A 22 0.96 -7.95 -2.11
N CYS A 23 -0.05 -7.32 -1.51
CA CYS A 23 -1.28 -7.98 -1.06
C CYS A 23 -1.03 -9.17 -0.10
N ALA A 24 0.04 -9.07 0.67
CA ALA A 24 0.46 -10.04 1.66
C ALA A 24 1.17 -9.32 2.81
N GLY A 25 2.00 -10.06 3.55
CA GLY A 25 2.85 -9.54 4.62
C GLY A 25 2.24 -9.79 6.00
N LEU A 26 3.07 -10.27 6.92
CA LEU A 26 2.69 -10.56 8.31
C LEU A 26 2.98 -9.38 9.24
N GLU A 27 4.07 -8.66 8.98
CA GLU A 27 4.50 -7.47 9.74
C GLU A 27 4.36 -6.25 8.85
N VAL A 28 3.46 -5.33 9.21
CA VAL A 28 3.15 -4.11 8.45
C VAL A 28 3.28 -2.86 9.31
N ILE A 29 3.52 -1.71 8.67
CA ILE A 29 3.44 -0.39 9.28
C ILE A 29 2.28 0.38 8.66
N LEU A 30 1.51 1.05 9.53
CA LEU A 30 0.28 1.77 9.17
C LEU A 30 0.59 3.22 8.82
N CYS A 31 -0.14 3.77 7.84
CA CYS A 31 -0.07 5.19 7.54
C CYS A 31 -0.71 6.00 8.67
N GLY A 32 0.00 6.97 9.24
CA GLY A 32 -0.53 7.87 10.27
C GLY A 32 -1.37 9.05 9.73
N ASN A 33 -1.62 9.13 8.42
CA ASN A 33 -2.51 10.15 7.86
C ASN A 33 -3.98 9.74 8.08
N ALA A 34 -4.75 10.58 8.78
CA ALA A 34 -6.14 10.30 9.18
C ALA A 34 -7.09 9.97 8.01
N SER A 35 -6.78 10.39 6.78
CA SER A 35 -7.57 10.06 5.58
C SER A 35 -7.02 8.86 4.79
N CYS A 36 -6.15 8.05 5.39
CA CYS A 36 -5.45 6.96 4.72
C CYS A 36 -5.44 5.69 5.57
N CYS A 37 -6.02 4.62 5.03
CA CYS A 37 -6.13 3.33 5.70
C CYS A 37 -5.11 2.31 5.16
N ARG A 38 -3.96 2.76 4.63
CA ARG A 38 -3.00 1.88 3.93
C ARG A 38 -1.87 1.41 4.84
N CYS A 39 -1.37 0.22 4.56
CA CYS A 39 -0.23 -0.37 5.28
C CYS A 39 0.82 -0.93 4.32
N PHE A 40 2.07 -0.99 4.78
CA PHE A 40 3.21 -1.48 4.00
C PHE A 40 3.98 -2.53 4.80
N CYS A 41 4.27 -3.69 4.20
CA CYS A 41 5.01 -4.74 4.90
C CYS A 41 6.50 -4.47 4.94
N LYS A 42 7.15 -5.06 5.95
CA LYS A 42 8.60 -5.01 6.15
C LYS A 42 9.41 -5.36 4.91
N ASP A 43 9.04 -6.46 4.25
CA ASP A 43 9.79 -6.96 3.10
C ASP A 43 9.71 -5.99 1.92
N CYS A 44 8.53 -5.50 1.56
CA CYS A 44 8.39 -4.52 0.48
C CYS A 44 9.16 -3.23 0.78
N LEU A 45 9.15 -2.76 2.02
CA LEU A 45 9.89 -1.56 2.40
C LEU A 45 11.40 -1.76 2.31
N ASN A 46 11.89 -2.86 2.87
CA ASN A 46 13.32 -3.14 2.88
C ASN A 46 13.87 -3.48 1.49
N VAL A 47 13.06 -4.09 0.61
CA VAL A 47 13.45 -4.42 -0.77
C VAL A 47 13.33 -3.23 -1.72
N LEU A 48 12.23 -2.46 -1.66
CA LEU A 48 11.94 -1.43 -2.66
C LEU A 48 12.46 -0.05 -2.29
N VAL A 49 12.50 0.29 -1.00
CA VAL A 49 12.96 1.60 -0.54
C VAL A 49 14.43 1.51 -0.10
N GLY A 50 14.75 0.49 0.69
CA GLY A 50 16.12 0.15 1.05
C GLY A 50 16.22 -0.59 2.39
N PRO A 51 17.31 -1.35 2.63
CA PRO A 51 17.47 -2.14 3.85
C PRO A 51 17.33 -1.29 5.13
N GLY A 52 16.61 -1.82 6.13
CA GLY A 52 16.38 -1.13 7.41
C GLY A 52 15.31 -0.04 7.38
N THR A 53 14.69 0.23 6.23
CA THR A 53 13.61 1.23 6.12
C THR A 53 12.47 0.95 7.10
N PHE A 54 12.05 -0.31 7.23
CA PHE A 54 10.92 -0.66 8.11
C PHE A 54 11.15 -0.23 9.56
N ASP A 55 12.32 -0.57 10.11
CA ASP A 55 12.64 -0.26 11.51
C ASP A 55 12.87 1.23 11.72
N ASN A 56 13.46 1.93 10.74
CA ASN A 56 13.58 3.39 10.79
C ASN A 56 12.21 4.08 10.80
N LEU A 57 11.21 3.54 10.09
CA LEU A 57 9.87 4.14 10.03
C LEU A 57 9.07 3.92 11.33
N LYS A 58 9.37 2.90 12.14
CA LYS A 58 8.74 2.70 13.45
C LYS A 58 8.99 3.86 14.42
N GLU A 59 10.11 4.55 14.24
CA GLU A 59 10.51 5.70 15.05
C GLU A 59 9.89 7.03 14.56
N VAL A 60 9.07 7.01 13.50
CA VAL A 60 8.44 8.19 12.89
C VAL A 60 6.95 8.22 13.21
N ASP A 61 6.52 9.21 14.01
CA ASP A 61 5.12 9.39 14.41
C ASP A 61 4.63 10.84 14.19
N PRO A 62 3.66 11.11 13.29
CA PRO A 62 3.03 10.16 12.36
C PRO A 62 3.85 9.97 11.08
N TRP A 63 3.97 8.72 10.62
CA TRP A 63 4.51 8.43 9.29
C TRP A 63 3.44 8.55 8.20
N SER A 64 3.70 9.38 7.17
CA SER A 64 2.88 9.40 5.95
C SER A 64 3.38 8.39 4.93
N CYS A 65 2.51 7.51 4.44
CA CYS A 65 2.90 6.47 3.49
C CYS A 65 3.25 7.02 2.09
N TYR A 66 3.87 6.19 1.25
CA TYR A 66 4.32 6.57 -0.10
C TYR A 66 3.22 6.91 -1.11
N ILE A 67 1.94 6.74 -0.73
CA ILE A 67 0.79 7.21 -1.50
C ILE A 67 0.34 8.61 -1.04
N CYS A 68 0.56 8.95 0.23
CA CYS A 68 0.24 10.25 0.79
C CYS A 68 1.37 11.27 0.62
N LEU A 69 2.61 10.81 0.56
CA LEU A 69 3.77 11.68 0.35
C LEU A 69 3.82 12.24 -1.08
N PRO A 70 4.53 13.37 -1.30
CA PRO A 70 4.75 13.91 -2.64
C PRO A 70 5.31 12.86 -3.60
N SER A 71 4.81 12.82 -4.83
CA SER A 71 5.26 11.85 -5.83
C SER A 71 6.72 12.09 -6.19
N LYS A 72 7.59 11.20 -5.70
CA LYS A 72 9.01 11.09 -6.06
C LYS A 72 9.44 9.62 -5.99
N CYS A 73 10.69 9.34 -6.34
CA CYS A 73 11.27 8.01 -6.14
C CYS A 73 11.78 7.88 -4.69
N TYR A 74 11.40 6.78 -4.05
CA TYR A 74 11.86 6.35 -2.72
C TYR A 74 12.57 5.01 -2.89
N GLY A 75 13.90 5.04 -3.01
CA GLY A 75 14.63 3.90 -3.56
C GLY A 75 14.20 3.63 -5.00
N VAL A 76 13.72 2.42 -5.27
CA VAL A 76 13.12 2.04 -6.56
C VAL A 76 11.59 2.15 -6.56
N LEU A 77 10.96 2.45 -5.42
CA LEU A 77 9.52 2.64 -5.32
C LEU A 77 9.10 4.02 -5.86
N LYS A 78 8.19 4.04 -6.83
CA LYS A 78 7.62 5.28 -7.39
C LYS A 78 6.11 5.17 -7.54
N LEU A 79 5.39 6.12 -6.96
CA LEU A 79 3.94 6.24 -7.15
C LEU A 79 3.62 6.66 -8.59
N ARG A 80 2.77 5.90 -9.26
CA ARG A 80 2.26 6.27 -10.59
C ARG A 80 1.27 7.43 -10.45
N PRO A 81 1.39 8.53 -11.23
CA PRO A 81 0.47 9.66 -11.13
C PRO A 81 -1.01 9.30 -11.39
N ASP A 82 -1.25 8.30 -12.23
CA ASP A 82 -2.57 7.80 -12.65
C ASP A 82 -3.00 6.54 -11.88
N TRP A 83 -2.42 6.28 -10.70
CA TRP A 83 -2.66 5.03 -9.97
C TRP A 83 -4.14 4.80 -9.66
N SER A 84 -4.88 5.84 -9.29
CA SER A 84 -6.29 5.74 -8.89
C SER A 84 -7.17 5.31 -10.07
N VAL A 85 -6.95 5.92 -11.24
CA VAL A 85 -7.66 5.58 -12.49
C VAL A 85 -7.34 4.15 -12.90
N ARG A 86 -6.06 3.76 -12.87
CA ARG A 86 -5.65 2.38 -13.21
C ARG A 86 -6.26 1.34 -12.29
N VAL A 87 -6.35 1.62 -10.99
CA VAL A 87 -7.03 0.73 -10.05
C VAL A 87 -8.51 0.65 -10.41
N GLN A 88 -9.19 1.79 -10.61
CA GLN A 88 -10.61 1.79 -11.01
C GLN A 88 -10.87 0.98 -12.28
N GLU A 89 -10.06 1.18 -13.33
CA GLU A 89 -10.14 0.43 -14.59
C GLU A 89 -9.91 -1.07 -14.39
N TYR A 90 -8.96 -1.45 -13.53
CA TYR A 90 -8.69 -2.86 -13.23
C TYR A 90 -9.93 -3.58 -12.66
N PHE A 91 -10.63 -2.93 -11.73
CA PHE A 91 -11.85 -3.49 -11.13
C PHE A 91 -13.06 -3.40 -12.07
N ALA A 92 -13.21 -2.30 -12.82
CA ALA A 92 -14.28 -2.17 -13.80
C ALA A 92 -14.17 -3.24 -14.90
N ASN A 93 -12.97 -3.49 -15.41
CA ASN A 93 -12.75 -4.52 -16.43
C ASN A 93 -12.95 -5.94 -15.89
N ASN A 94 -12.59 -6.23 -14.64
CA ASN A 94 -12.87 -7.54 -14.04
C ASN A 94 -14.37 -7.77 -13.81
N SER A 95 -15.15 -6.74 -13.44
CA SER A 95 -16.61 -6.88 -13.29
C SER A 95 -17.34 -7.15 -14.61
N ALA A 96 -16.73 -6.85 -15.77
CA ALA A 96 -17.31 -7.14 -17.08
C ALA A 96 -17.21 -8.62 -17.50
N PHE A 97 -16.47 -9.44 -16.74
CA PHE A 97 -16.28 -10.87 -17.01
C PHE A 97 -17.01 -11.80 -16.03
N GLU A 98 -17.79 -11.26 -15.08
CA GLU A 98 -18.67 -12.03 -14.20
C GLU A 98 -20.13 -11.95 -14.68
N PHE A 99 -20.48 -12.77 -15.67
CA PHE A 99 -21.87 -13.09 -16.04
C PHE A 99 -22.01 -14.57 -16.40
#